data_AF-A0A1Q3P873-F1
#
_entry.id   AF-A0A1Q3P873-F1
#
_cell.length_a   1.000
_cell.length_b   1.000
_cell.length_c   1.000
_cell.angle_alpha   90.00
_cell.angle_beta   90.00
_cell.angle_gamma   90.00
#
_symmetry.space_group_name_H-M   'P 1'
#
loop_
_entity.id
_entity.type
_entity.pdbx_description
1 polymer ?
#
loop_
_entity_poly.entity_id
_entity_poly.type
_entity_poly.pdbx_seq_one_letter_code
_entity_poly.pdbx_strand_id
1 'polypeptide(L)'
;MNKNNNFDELQKRIDKFKERTGITKKILPKEKNIYTDLALNFFITVGLGAFIGYSIDSWLNLKPIFFLICLLIGIISGVVKIYFLTK
;
A
#
# COMPACT_ATOMS: atom_id res chain seq x y z
N MET A 1 9.81 -38.89 27.29
CA MET A 1 9.90 -37.95 26.15
C MET A 1 9.33 -36.61 26.59
N ASN A 2 10.16 -35.74 27.17
CA ASN A 2 9.77 -34.43 27.72
C ASN A 2 10.10 -33.32 26.69
N LYS A 3 9.24 -33.18 25.68
CA LYS A 3 9.45 -32.26 24.55
C LYS A 3 8.93 -30.84 24.83
N ASN A 4 8.13 -30.65 25.87
CA ASN A 4 7.40 -29.40 26.12
C ASN A 4 8.22 -28.37 26.90
N ASN A 5 9.08 -28.80 27.84
CA ASN A 5 9.87 -27.87 28.67
C ASN A 5 10.85 -27.00 27.87
N ASN A 6 11.44 -27.54 26.80
CA ASN A 6 12.35 -26.79 25.93
C ASN A 6 11.60 -25.75 25.08
N PHE A 7 10.37 -26.04 24.67
CA PHE A 7 9.58 -25.13 23.84
C PHE A 7 9.13 -23.91 24.65
N ASP A 8 8.75 -24.12 25.90
CA ASP A 8 8.39 -23.05 26.84
C ASP A 8 9.58 -22.17 27.20
N GLU A 9 10.77 -22.76 27.33
CA GLU A 9 12.00 -22.00 27.57
C GLU A 9 12.42 -21.15 26.36
N LEU A 10 12.24 -21.68 25.15
CA LEU A 10 12.51 -20.94 23.92
C LEU A 10 11.57 -19.74 23.77
N GLN A 11 10.28 -19.89 24.07
CA GLN A 11 9.33 -18.77 24.06
C GLN A 11 9.74 -17.68 25.05
N LYS A 12 10.06 -18.05 26.30
CA LYS A 12 10.52 -17.09 27.32
C LYS A 12 11.77 -16.32 26.90
N ARG A 13 12.69 -16.98 26.20
CA ARG A 13 13.91 -16.32 25.67
C ARG A 13 13.54 -15.36 24.54
N ILE A 14 12.67 -15.75 23.61
CA ILE A 14 12.19 -14.88 22.52
C ILE A 14 11.50 -13.64 23.09
N ASP A 15 10.63 -13.79 24.10
CA ASP A 15 9.91 -12.68 24.72
C ASP A 15 10.87 -11.70 25.41
N LYS A 16 11.85 -12.22 26.17
CA LYS A 16 12.87 -11.40 26.83
C LYS A 16 13.77 -10.67 25.84
N PHE A 17 14.04 -11.25 24.67
CA PHE A 17 14.75 -10.58 23.58
C PHE A 17 13.89 -9.52 22.90
N LYS A 18 12.59 -9.77 22.71
CA LYS A 18 11.64 -8.83 22.12
C LYS A 18 11.46 -7.58 22.99
N GLU A 19 11.44 -7.74 24.30
CA GLU A 19 11.38 -6.65 25.27
C GLU A 19 12.68 -5.83 25.29
N ARG A 20 13.84 -6.49 25.21
CA ARG A 20 15.16 -5.84 25.20
C ARG A 20 15.53 -5.13 23.91
N THR A 21 15.00 -5.58 22.77
CA THR A 21 15.42 -5.06 21.45
C THR A 21 14.62 -3.87 20.98
N GLY A 22 13.52 -3.48 21.65
CA GLY A 22 12.72 -2.34 21.21
C GLY A 22 12.24 -2.46 19.76
N ILE A 23 12.34 -3.65 19.14
CA ILE A 23 11.72 -3.99 17.87
C ILE A 23 10.25 -4.24 18.20
N THR A 24 9.61 -3.16 18.63
CA THR A 24 8.23 -2.96 18.25
C THR A 24 8.32 -2.94 16.74
N LYS A 25 8.01 -4.07 16.11
CA LYS A 25 7.50 -4.05 14.75
C LYS A 25 6.24 -3.19 14.85
N LYS A 26 6.43 -1.87 14.85
CA LYS A 26 5.43 -0.87 14.55
C LYS A 26 5.15 -1.03 13.06
N ILE A 27 4.61 -2.19 12.68
CA ILE A 27 3.33 -2.12 12.00
C ILE A 27 2.45 -1.56 13.10
N LEU A 28 2.44 -0.22 13.22
CA LEU A 28 1.46 0.44 14.06
C LEU A 28 0.14 -0.22 13.70
N PRO A 29 -0.77 -0.49 14.64
CA PRO A 29 -2.17 -0.47 14.28
C PRO A 29 -2.42 0.97 13.83
N LYS A 30 -2.02 1.27 12.58
CA LYS A 30 -2.35 2.48 11.87
C LYS A 30 -3.85 2.39 11.90
N GLU A 31 -4.47 3.23 12.71
CA GLU A 31 -5.91 3.36 12.70
C GLU A 31 -6.31 3.35 11.24
N LYS A 32 -7.09 2.32 10.87
CA LYS A 32 -7.32 1.91 9.49
C LYS A 32 -8.20 2.99 8.87
N ASN A 33 -7.60 4.15 8.63
CA ASN A 33 -8.19 5.28 7.96
C ASN A 33 -8.27 4.85 6.51
N ILE A 34 -9.39 4.22 6.19
CA ILE A 34 -9.73 3.69 4.88
C ILE A 34 -9.52 4.78 3.82
N TYR A 35 -9.78 6.04 4.19
CA TYR A 35 -9.53 7.23 3.39
C TYR A 35 -8.05 7.47 3.06
N THR A 36 -7.13 7.27 4.02
CA THR A 36 -5.69 7.51 3.80
C THR A 36 -5.10 6.46 2.88
N ASP A 37 -5.42 5.18 3.10
CA ASP A 37 -4.94 4.10 2.23
C ASP A 37 -5.58 4.17 0.84
N LEU A 38 -6.85 4.59 0.76
CA LEU A 38 -7.53 4.87 -0.51
C LEU A 38 -6.83 5.98 -1.29
N ALA A 39 -6.53 7.11 -0.64
CA ALA A 39 -5.83 8.23 -1.24
C ALA A 39 -4.42 7.84 -1.70
N LEU A 40 -3.67 7.12 -0.86
CA LEU A 40 -2.32 6.63 -1.22
C LEU A 40 -2.35 5.72 -2.44
N ASN A 41 -3.22 4.72 -2.45
CA ASN A 41 -3.38 3.85 -3.62
C ASN A 41 -3.80 4.63 -4.86
N PHE A 42 -4.64 5.65 -4.69
CA PHE A 42 -5.06 6.52 -5.77
C PHE A 42 -3.88 7.28 -6.38
N PHE A 43 -3.11 8.00 -5.56
CA PHE A 43 -1.93 8.74 -6.01
C PHE A 43 -0.88 7.84 -6.66
N ILE A 44 -0.63 6.65 -6.10
CA ILE A 44 0.31 5.68 -6.67
C ILE A 44 -0.18 5.21 -8.04
N THR A 45 -1.46 4.85 -8.16
CA THR A 45 -2.04 4.35 -9.42
C THR A 45 -2.06 5.42 -10.50
N VAL A 46 -2.48 6.64 -10.16
CA VAL A 46 -2.49 7.79 -11.08
C VAL A 46 -1.08 8.18 -11.47
N GLY A 47 -0.14 8.23 -10.52
CA GLY A 47 1.26 8.54 -10.77
C GLY A 47 1.94 7.52 -11.69
N LEU A 48 1.76 6.21 -11.42
CA LEU A 48 2.28 5.15 -12.31
C LEU A 48 1.62 5.22 -13.69
N GLY A 49 0.31 5.38 -13.77
CA GLY A 49 -0.43 5.46 -15.03
C GLY A 49 -0.01 6.66 -15.87
N ALA A 50 0.19 7.82 -15.24
CA ALA A 50 0.68 9.03 -15.89
C ALA A 50 2.13 8.88 -16.38
N PHE A 51 3.01 8.26 -15.57
CA PHE A 51 4.41 8.03 -15.96
C PHE A 51 4.53 7.03 -17.12
N ILE A 52 3.75 5.95 -17.07
CA ILE A 52 3.66 4.95 -18.14
C ILE A 52 3.04 5.58 -19.39
N GLY A 53 1.94 6.33 -19.24
CA GLY A 53 1.27 7.02 -20.35
C GLY A 53 2.18 8.04 -21.04
N TYR A 54 2.95 8.81 -20.27
CA TYR A 54 3.96 9.72 -20.81
C TYR A 54 5.08 8.98 -21.56
N SER A 55 5.55 7.85 -21.00
CA SER A 55 6.57 7.02 -21.65
C SER A 55 6.06 6.43 -22.97
N ILE A 56 4.79 6.01 -23.03
CA ILE A 56 4.14 5.49 -24.23
C ILE A 56 3.91 6.59 -25.27
N ASP A 57 3.44 7.77 -24.85
CA ASP A 57 3.29 8.93 -25.74
C ASP A 57 4.64 9.31 -26.38
N SER A 58 5.72 9.31 -25.58
CA SER A 58 7.07 9.57 -26.06
C SER A 58 7.62 8.47 -26.97
N TRP A 59 7.20 7.21 -26.80
CA TRP A 59 7.66 6.10 -27.62
C TRP A 59 6.95 6.07 -28.98
N LEU A 60 5.69 6.51 -29.03
CA LEU A 60 4.89 6.54 -30.26
C LEU A 60 4.94 7.89 -31.01
N ASN A 61 5.65 8.90 -30.49
CA ASN A 61 5.64 10.27 -31.03
C ASN A 61 4.23 10.88 -31.15
N LEU A 62 3.26 10.38 -30.38
CA LEU A 62 1.93 10.96 -30.33
C LEU A 62 1.94 12.21 -29.43
N LYS A 63 1.06 13.17 -29.75
CA LYS A 63 0.66 14.23 -28.81
C LYS A 63 0.26 13.59 -27.47
N PRO A 64 0.34 14.30 -26.32
CA PRO A 64 0.17 13.74 -24.96
C PRO A 64 -1.26 13.25 -24.69
N ILE A 65 -1.70 12.25 -25.44
CA ILE A 65 -3.07 11.76 -25.55
C ILE A 65 -3.24 10.61 -24.58
N PHE A 66 -2.23 9.74 -24.46
CA PHE A 66 -2.25 8.62 -23.52
C PHE A 66 -2.14 9.13 -22.09
N PHE A 67 -1.32 10.16 -21.86
CA PHE A 67 -1.30 10.89 -20.59
C PHE A 67 -2.69 11.44 -20.24
N LEU A 68 -3.38 12.08 -21.20
CA LEU A 68 -4.71 12.67 -20.96
C LEU A 68 -5.77 11.60 -20.66
N ILE A 69 -5.75 10.48 -21.39
CA ILE A 69 -6.65 9.35 -21.18
C ILE A 69 -6.41 8.70 -19.82
N CYS A 70 -5.15 8.44 -19.45
CA CYS A 70 -4.80 7.90 -18.13
C CYS A 70 -5.19 8.86 -17.00
N LEU A 71 -5.05 10.17 -17.19
CA LEU A 71 -5.46 11.18 -16.22
C LEU A 71 -6.99 11.18 -16.00
N LEU A 72 -7.77 11.10 -17.08
CA LEU A 72 -9.23 10.97 -17.02
C LEU A 72 -9.68 9.70 -16.30
N ILE A 73 -9.07 8.55 -16.65
CA ILE A 73 -9.35 7.26 -15.99
C ILE A 73 -8.99 7.32 -14.50
N GLY A 74 -7.88 8.00 -14.17
CA GLY A 74 -7.49 8.32 -12.81
C GLY A 74 -8.63 9.01 -12.06
N ILE A 75 -9.07 10.18 -12.52
CA ILE A 75 -10.14 10.96 -11.87
C ILE A 75 -11.41 10.11 -11.68
N ILE A 76 -11.85 9.39 -12.73
CA ILE A 76 -13.04 8.54 -12.68
C ILE A 76 -12.89 7.45 -11.61
N SER A 77 -11.74 6.79 -11.53
CA SER A 77 -11.48 5.75 -10.52
C SER A 77 -11.61 6.27 -9.08
N GLY A 78 -11.19 7.51 -8.83
CA GLY A 78 -11.27 8.13 -7.51
C GLY A 78 -12.71 8.38 -7.10
N VAL A 79 -13.50 8.97 -8.02
CA VAL A 79 -14.93 9.22 -7.81
C VAL A 79 -15.69 7.92 -7.63
N VAL A 80 -15.43 6.89 -8.44
CA VAL A 80 -16.09 5.59 -8.35
C VAL A 80 -15.84 4.93 -6.99
N LYS A 81 -14.61 4.96 -6.46
CA LYS A 81 -14.31 4.39 -5.14
C LYS A 81 -15.02 5.13 -4.00
N ILE A 82 -15.12 6.46 -4.09
CA ILE A 82 -15.85 7.26 -3.09
C ILE A 82 -17.36 6.96 -3.16
N TYR A 83 -17.92 6.88 -4.37
CA TYR A 83 -19.32 6.53 -4.57
C TYR A 83 -19.64 5.14 -4.03
N PHE A 84 -18.78 4.16 -4.28
CA PHE A 84 -18.93 2.80 -3.76
C PHE A 84 -18.77 2.72 -2.24
N LEU A 85 -17.93 3.57 -1.63
CA LEU A 85 -17.75 3.62 -0.17
C LEU A 85 -18.92 4.32 0.55
N THR A 86 -19.66 5.19 -0.15
CA THR A 86 -20.75 6.00 0.42
C THR A 86 -22.13 5.33 0.28
N LYS A 87 -22.29 4.38 -0.65
CA LYS A 87 -23.51 3.60 -0.86
C LYS A 87 -23.54 2.38 0.07
#